data_AF-A0A2G9QBV0-F1
#
_entry.id   AF-A0A2G9QBV0-F1
#
_cell.length_a   1.000
_cell.length_b   1.000
_cell.length_c   1.000
_cell.angle_alpha   90.00
_cell.angle_beta   90.00
_cell.angle_gamma   90.00
#
_symmetry.space_group_name_H-M   'P 1'
#
loop_
_entity.id
_entity.type
_entity.pdbx_description
1 polymer ?
#
loop_
_entity_poly.entity_id
_entity_poly.type
_entity_poly.pdbx_seq_one_letter_code
_entity_poly.pdbx_strand_id
1 'polypeptide(L)'
;DLKPQVTCGLENIEVRFRKCLVEKWGYSTSSIHLRDYSCQGTIERSDKSYIIFIIRPADGSCGGSSWNNGSVIRYTNTVYLASYSDGVIVRDEIPIDFYCDYPSNMEINLLTAISSYVV
;
A
#
# COMPACT_ATOMS: atom_id res chain seq x y z
N ASP A 1 -18.35 1.15 -5.23
CA ASP A 1 -17.00 1.73 -5.11
C ASP A 1 -15.95 0.69 -4.85
N LEU A 2 -14.88 0.75 -5.65
CA LEU A 2 -13.66 0.02 -5.43
C LEU A 2 -12.82 0.81 -4.41
N LYS A 3 -12.75 0.32 -3.16
CA LYS A 3 -11.99 0.96 -2.09
C LYS A 3 -11.01 -0.05 -1.48
N PRO A 4 -9.76 0.34 -1.20
CA PRO A 4 -8.82 -0.52 -0.52
C PRO A 4 -9.14 -0.65 0.96
N GLN A 5 -8.73 -1.77 1.54
CA GLN A 5 -8.55 -1.91 2.97
C GLN A 5 -7.11 -1.49 3.30
N VAL A 6 -6.95 -0.51 4.19
CA VAL A 6 -5.64 0.04 4.55
C VAL A 6 -5.39 -0.24 6.02
N THR A 7 -4.25 -0.86 6.34
CA THR A 7 -3.79 -1.09 7.70
C THR A 7 -2.45 -0.41 7.91
N CYS A 8 -2.43 0.56 8.81
CA CYS A 8 -1.27 1.39 9.09
C CYS A 8 -0.47 0.81 10.26
N GLY A 9 0.57 0.03 9.95
CA GLY A 9 1.57 -0.39 10.92
C GLY A 9 2.74 0.59 10.98
N LEU A 10 3.56 0.47 12.03
CA LEU A 10 4.77 1.28 12.21
C LEU A 10 5.89 0.88 11.26
N GLU A 11 6.05 -0.42 11.06
CA GLU A 11 7.06 -0.97 10.15
C GLU A 11 6.57 -0.97 8.70
N ASN A 12 5.28 -1.30 8.50
CA ASN A 12 4.69 -1.46 7.17
C ASN A 12 3.23 -1.00 7.15
N ILE A 13 2.85 -0.41 6.01
CA ILE A 13 1.47 -0.19 5.60
C ILE A 13 1.06 -1.35 4.70
N GLU A 14 -0.08 -1.96 5.00
CA GLU A 14 -0.70 -2.98 4.16
C GLU A 14 -1.92 -2.39 3.45
N VAL A 15 -1.96 -2.51 2.13
CA VAL A 15 -3.10 -2.08 1.30
C VAL A 15 -3.64 -3.30 0.58
N ARG A 16 -4.92 -3.62 0.78
CA ARG A 16 -5.58 -4.80 0.19
C ARG A 16 -6.73 -4.39 -0.72
N PHE A 17 -6.80 -4.99 -1.89
CA PHE A 17 -7.96 -4.95 -2.78
C PHE A 17 -8.57 -6.34 -2.91
N ARG A 18 -9.90 -6.43 -2.87
CA ARG A 18 -10.59 -7.68 -3.22
C ARG A 18 -10.40 -7.93 -4.71
N LYS A 19 -9.75 -9.03 -5.05
CA LYS A 19 -9.49 -9.47 -6.43
C LYS A 19 -10.75 -9.54 -7.27
N CYS A 20 -11.81 -10.16 -6.75
CA CYS A 20 -13.13 -10.25 -7.41
C CYS A 20 -13.70 -8.87 -7.76
N LEU A 21 -13.53 -7.85 -6.91
CA LEU A 21 -14.03 -6.52 -7.20
C LEU A 21 -13.21 -5.83 -8.29
N VAL A 22 -11.89 -5.98 -8.28
CA VAL A 22 -11.01 -5.48 -9.35
C VAL A 22 -11.42 -6.08 -10.69
N GLU A 23 -11.58 -7.41 -10.75
CA GLU A 23 -11.95 -8.14 -11.97
C GLU A 23 -13.37 -7.78 -12.44
N LYS A 24 -14.34 -7.68 -11.53
CA LYS A 24 -15.72 -7.30 -11.85
C LYS A 24 -15.81 -5.92 -12.52
N TRP A 25 -14.87 -5.03 -12.24
CA TRP A 25 -14.80 -3.70 -12.83
C TRP A 25 -13.94 -3.63 -14.10
N GLY A 26 -13.42 -4.77 -14.57
CA GLY A 26 -12.68 -4.88 -15.83
C GLY A 26 -11.20 -4.52 -15.74
N TYR A 27 -10.64 -4.41 -14.53
CA TYR A 27 -9.22 -4.11 -14.35
C TYR A 27 -8.38 -5.38 -14.28
N SER A 28 -7.15 -5.30 -14.81
CA SER A 28 -6.21 -6.41 -14.74
C SER A 28 -5.56 -6.47 -13.35
N THR A 29 -5.63 -7.62 -12.70
CA THR A 29 -5.01 -7.84 -11.38
C THR A 29 -3.47 -7.82 -11.44
N SER A 30 -2.88 -8.02 -12.62
CA SER A 30 -1.42 -8.03 -12.84
C SER A 30 -0.85 -6.68 -13.24
N SER A 31 -1.69 -5.66 -13.44
CA SER A 31 -1.29 -4.33 -13.90
C SER A 31 -1.58 -3.25 -12.85
N ILE A 32 -1.70 -3.64 -11.58
CA ILE A 32 -1.96 -2.72 -10.47
C ILE A 32 -0.64 -2.40 -9.79
N HIS A 33 -0.34 -1.12 -9.68
CA HIS A 33 0.90 -0.64 -9.08
C HIS A 33 0.65 0.61 -8.21
N LEU A 34 1.66 0.99 -7.46
CA LEU A 34 1.70 2.28 -6.76
C LEU A 34 2.29 3.36 -7.67
N ARG A 35 2.51 4.57 -7.14
CA ARG A 35 3.13 5.66 -7.91
C ARG A 35 4.49 5.28 -8.50
N ASP A 36 5.28 4.49 -7.78
CA ASP A 36 6.43 3.81 -8.36
C ASP A 36 5.97 2.50 -9.03
N TYR A 37 6.13 2.42 -10.36
CA TYR A 37 5.72 1.26 -11.16
C TYR A 37 6.45 -0.03 -10.79
N SER A 38 7.62 0.04 -10.15
CA SER A 38 8.31 -1.16 -9.64
C SER A 38 7.57 -1.81 -8.47
N CYS A 39 6.71 -1.06 -7.77
CA CYS A 39 5.87 -1.55 -6.69
C CYS A 39 4.54 -2.08 -7.21
N GLN A 40 4.58 -3.32 -7.69
CA GLN A 40 3.44 -4.07 -8.22
C GLN A 40 2.65 -4.77 -7.11
N GLY A 41 1.33 -4.89 -7.30
CA GLY A 41 0.46 -5.64 -6.41
C GLY A 41 0.72 -7.13 -6.49
N THR A 42 0.68 -7.83 -5.36
CA THR A 42 0.85 -9.29 -5.33
C THR A 42 -0.42 -9.97 -4.88
N ILE A 43 -0.74 -11.13 -5.43
CA ILE A 43 -1.86 -11.94 -4.92
C ILE A 43 -1.39 -12.58 -3.62
N GLU A 44 -2.13 -12.34 -2.54
CA GLU A 44 -1.82 -12.91 -1.23
C GLU A 44 -1.83 -14.44 -1.29
N ARG A 45 -0.75 -15.06 -0.80
CA ARG A 45 -0.57 -16.52 -0.91
C ARG A 45 -1.58 -17.30 -0.08
N SER A 46 -1.86 -16.81 1.13
CA SER A 46 -2.74 -17.46 2.10
C SER A 46 -4.21 -17.29 1.75
N ASP A 47 -4.58 -16.11 1.24
CA ASP A 47 -5.93 -15.80 0.78
C ASP A 47 -5.88 -15.16 -0.62
N LYS A 48 -6.03 -16.00 -1.64
CA LYS A 48 -6.01 -15.59 -3.07
C LYS A 48 -7.15 -14.64 -3.45
N SER A 49 -8.01 -14.26 -2.50
CA SER A 49 -9.09 -13.29 -2.67
C SER A 49 -8.58 -11.84 -2.68
N TYR A 50 -7.33 -11.59 -2.26
CA TYR A 50 -6.78 -10.24 -2.16
C TYR A 50 -5.54 -10.01 -3.03
N ILE A 51 -5.45 -8.79 -3.55
CA ILE A 51 -4.22 -8.19 -4.07
C ILE A 51 -3.68 -7.27 -2.98
N ILE A 52 -2.40 -7.41 -2.64
CA ILE A 52 -1.78 -6.75 -1.50
C ILE A 52 -0.55 -5.93 -1.91
N PHE A 53 -0.37 -4.82 -1.22
CA PHE A 53 0.85 -4.01 -1.20
C PHE A 53 1.36 -3.93 0.23
N ILE A 54 2.66 -4.14 0.42
CA ILE A 54 3.36 -3.96 1.70
C ILE A 54 4.41 -2.90 1.48
N ILE A 55 4.30 -1.77 2.20
CA ILE A 55 5.08 -0.57 1.94
C ILE A 55 5.62 -0.03 3.25
N ARG A 56 6.87 0.43 3.28
CA ARG A 56 7.40 1.14 4.45
C ARG A 56 6.78 2.54 4.55
N PRO A 57 6.34 3.01 5.73
CA PRO A 57 5.76 4.34 5.94
C PRO A 57 6.85 5.43 5.96
N ALA A 58 7.58 5.57 4.86
CA ALA A 58 8.70 6.50 4.72
C ALA A 58 8.55 7.34 3.45
N ASP A 59 9.09 8.56 3.47
CA ASP A 59 9.08 9.43 2.29
C ASP A 59 9.80 8.76 1.10
N GLY A 60 9.22 8.88 -0.09
CA GLY A 60 9.72 8.25 -1.32
C GLY A 60 9.47 6.74 -1.44
N SER A 61 9.06 6.05 -0.37
CA SER A 61 8.76 4.61 -0.39
C SER A 61 7.67 4.29 -1.40
N CYS A 62 7.98 3.50 -2.43
CA CYS A 62 7.08 3.23 -3.56
C CYS A 62 6.46 4.48 -4.20
N GLY A 63 7.21 5.58 -4.27
CA GLY A 63 6.74 6.86 -4.82
C GLY A 63 5.74 7.61 -3.93
N GLY A 64 5.51 7.13 -2.71
CA GLY A 64 4.71 7.82 -1.71
C GLY A 64 5.43 9.04 -1.14
N SER A 65 4.70 9.86 -0.40
CA SER A 65 5.29 11.00 0.31
C SER A 65 4.78 11.09 1.73
N SER A 66 5.65 11.52 2.64
CA SER A 66 5.28 11.84 4.01
C SER A 66 5.46 13.32 4.32
N TRP A 67 4.55 13.85 5.13
CA TRP A 67 4.64 15.21 5.64
C TRP A 67 4.33 15.24 7.13
N ASN A 68 4.91 16.19 7.85
CA ASN A 68 4.75 16.34 9.29
C ASN A 68 4.22 17.74 9.61
N ASN A 69 3.11 17.81 10.36
CA ASN A 69 2.50 19.07 10.79
C ASN A 69 2.82 19.47 12.24
N GLY A 70 3.82 18.85 12.85
CA GLY A 70 4.15 19.02 14.27
C GLY A 70 3.61 17.87 15.13
N SER A 71 2.30 17.58 15.09
CA SER A 71 1.68 16.52 15.92
C SER A 71 1.40 15.21 15.18
N VAL A 72 1.28 15.27 13.85
CA VAL A 72 0.94 14.12 13.01
C VAL A 72 1.91 14.06 11.84
N ILE A 73 2.46 12.88 11.61
CA ILE A 73 3.17 12.50 10.40
C ILE A 73 2.16 11.75 9.53
N ARG A 74 1.83 12.29 8.36
CA ARG A 74 0.93 11.64 7.40
C ARG A 74 1.74 11.13 6.22
N TYR A 75 1.64 9.84 5.96
CA TYR A 75 2.10 9.22 4.72
C TYR A 75 0.93 9.16 3.72
N THR A 76 1.21 9.43 2.45
CA THR A 76 0.24 9.38 1.35
C THR A 76 0.83 8.64 0.16
N ASN A 77 0.00 7.86 -0.54
CA ASN A 77 0.36 7.27 -1.83
C ASN A 77 -0.92 6.96 -2.62
N THR A 78 -0.76 6.56 -3.87
CA THR A 78 -1.84 6.32 -4.83
C THR A 78 -1.65 4.95 -5.45
N VAL A 79 -2.73 4.18 -5.52
CA VAL A 79 -2.80 2.92 -6.27
C VAL A 79 -3.38 3.23 -7.64
N TYR A 80 -2.74 2.76 -8.70
CA TYR A 80 -3.20 2.91 -10.07
C TYR A 80 -3.75 1.58 -10.57
N LEU A 81 -5.01 1.61 -11.00
CA LEU A 81 -5.68 0.47 -11.62
C LEU A 81 -5.70 0.66 -13.13
N ALA A 82 -5.01 -0.20 -13.85
CA ALA A 82 -5.05 -0.22 -15.31
C ALA A 82 -6.16 -1.14 -15.81
N SER A 83 -6.94 -0.66 -16.77
CA SER A 83 -7.64 -1.56 -17.70
C SER A 83 -6.60 -2.38 -18.48
N TYR A 84 -6.99 -3.56 -18.96
CA TYR A 84 -6.13 -4.55 -19.61
C TYR A 84 -4.95 -3.93 -20.38
N SER A 85 -3.72 -4.33 -20.03
CA SER A 85 -2.50 -3.79 -20.65
C SER A 85 -1.90 -4.79 -21.65
N ASP A 86 -1.85 -4.39 -22.92
CA ASP A 86 -1.28 -5.17 -24.02
C ASP A 86 0.26 -5.02 -24.06
N GLY A 87 0.87 -4.65 -22.93
CA GLY A 87 2.33 -4.51 -22.76
C GLY A 87 2.97 -3.22 -23.26
N VAL A 88 2.24 -2.29 -23.89
CA VAL A 88 2.86 -1.08 -24.49
C VAL A 88 2.13 0.24 -24.17
N ILE A 89 0.83 0.25 -23.90
CA ILE A 89 0.06 1.49 -23.66
C ILE A 89 -1.01 1.24 -22.59
N VAL A 90 -0.89 1.86 -21.42
CA VAL A 90 -1.97 1.96 -20.43
C VAL A 90 -2.69 3.28 -20.69
N ARG A 91 -3.92 3.24 -21.21
CA ARG A 91 -4.62 4.45 -21.66
C ARG A 91 -5.57 5.07 -20.62
N ASP A 92 -5.95 4.32 -19.59
CA ASP A 92 -6.93 4.77 -18.59
C ASP A 92 -6.61 4.16 -17.21
N GLU A 93 -5.64 4.74 -16.50
CA GLU A 93 -5.40 4.39 -15.10
C GLU A 93 -6.38 5.11 -14.18
N ILE A 94 -6.97 4.37 -13.24
CA ILE A 94 -7.77 4.97 -12.18
C ILE A 94 -6.92 5.13 -10.92
N PRO A 95 -6.63 6.37 -10.49
CA PRO A 95 -5.94 6.62 -9.25
C PRO A 95 -6.87 6.42 -8.06
N ILE A 96 -6.39 5.72 -7.05
CA ILE A 96 -7.05 5.56 -5.76
C ILE A 96 -6.06 5.95 -4.67
N ASP A 97 -6.30 7.11 -4.06
CA ASP A 97 -5.47 7.63 -2.99
C ASP A 97 -5.73 6.92 -1.66
N PHE A 98 -4.66 6.75 -0.89
CA PHE A 98 -4.72 6.32 0.49
C PHE A 98 -3.69 7.07 1.34
N TYR A 99 -3.92 7.07 2.64
CA TYR A 99 -3.02 7.69 3.61
C TYR A 99 -3.01 6.93 4.94
N CYS A 100 -1.95 7.17 5.71
CA CYS A 100 -1.80 6.72 7.08
C CYS A 100 -1.32 7.89 7.94
N ASP A 101 -1.96 8.07 9.10
CA ASP A 101 -1.60 9.08 10.08
C ASP A 101 -0.91 8.44 11.26
N TYR A 102 0.25 8.97 11.61
CA TYR A 102 1.05 8.56 12.74
C TYR A 102 1.22 9.74 13.70
N PRO A 103 1.12 9.53 15.01
CA PRO A 103 1.50 10.57 15.96
C PRO A 103 3.00 10.84 15.83
N SER A 104 3.39 12.12 15.81
CA SER A 104 4.80 12.52 15.69
C SER A 104 5.62 12.21 16.94
N ASN A 105 4.96 12.09 18.09
CA ASN A 105 5.52 11.75 19.39
C ASN A 105 5.15 10.32 19.79
N MET A 106 5.71 9.34 19.10
CA MET A 106 5.45 7.95 19.47
C MET A 106 6.37 7.53 20.64
N GLU A 107 5.79 7.30 21.82
CA GLU A 107 6.50 6.62 22.91
C GLU A 107 6.71 5.16 22.51
N ILE A 108 7.93 4.84 22.08
CA ILE A 108 8.32 3.46 21.80
C ILE A 108 8.50 2.76 23.15
N ASN A 109 7.49 2.00 23.59
CA ASN A 109 7.66 1.10 24.73
C ASN A 109 8.69 0.01 24.32
N LEU A 110 9.89 0.11 24.90
CA LEU A 110 11.06 -0.76 24.70
C LEU A 110 10.85 -2.20 25.21
N LEU A 111 9.67 -2.79 25.03
CA LEU A 111 9.39 -4.16 25.45
C LEU A 111 9.58 -5.18 24.32
N THR A 112 9.62 -4.74 23.05
CA THR A 112 9.83 -5.63 21.90
C THR A 112 11.29 -5.76 21.44
N ALA A 113 12.20 -4.89 21.90
CA ALA A 113 13.62 -4.97 21.55
C ALA A 113 14.35 -6.15 22.22
N ILE A 114 13.78 -6.77 23.25
CA ILE A 114 14.48 -7.76 24.10
C ILE A 114 14.09 -9.22 23.77
N SER A 115 13.15 -9.47 22.83
CA SER A 115 12.77 -10.86 22.47
C SER A 115 13.65 -11.52 21.40
N SER A 116 14.85 -11.00 21.12
CA SER A 116 15.84 -11.64 20.22
C SER A 116 17.20 -11.93 20.88
N TYR A 117 17.31 -11.84 22.21
CA TYR A 117 18.45 -12.35 22.96
C TYR A 117 18.02 -13.41 23.99
N VAL A 118 17.68 -14.60 23.49
CA VAL A 118 17.86 -15.83 24.28
C VAL A 118 18.56 -16.81 23.34
N VAL A 119 19.88 -16.93 23.54
CA VAL A 119 20.76 -17.94 22.93
C VAL A 119 20.64 -19.22 23.74
#